data_AF-A0A7S2STJ8-F1
#
_entry.id   AF-A0A7S2STJ8-F1
#
_cell.length_a   1.000
_cell.length_b   1.000
_cell.length_c   1.000
_cell.angle_alpha   90.00
_cell.angle_beta   90.00
_cell.angle_gamma   90.00
#
_symmetry.space_group_name_H-M   'P 1'
#
loop_
_entity.id
_entity.type
_entity.pdbx_description
1 polymer ?
#
loop_
_entity_poly.entity_id
_entity_poly.type
_entity_poly.pdbx_seq_one_letter_code
_entity_poly.pdbx_strand_id
1 'polypeptide(L)'
;GGRWPFELQLQATEPEPDDHITIEAHLKTTATVNFKLVNRFSAFTPFQAFFSTDSALTLSVSPPSGLLAPAGSEGTEFSVSFSPQEYGKLQRGRLTIQTEETVWTYEVTGTNPRTEVPRNIRAVVDTRLPAEVERALGRQRVGNA
;
A
#
# COMPACT_ATOMS: atom_id res chain seq x y z
N GLY A 1 37.76 13.59 45.64
CA GLY A 1 36.41 13.16 45.27
C GLY A 1 36.45 12.60 43.87
N GLY A 2 36.20 11.30 43.71
CA GLY A 2 36.23 10.64 42.39
C GLY A 2 34.84 10.69 41.75
N ARG A 3 34.74 11.26 40.54
CA ARG A 3 33.55 11.16 39.69
C ARG A 3 33.62 9.82 38.95
N TRP A 4 32.66 8.94 39.21
CA TRP A 4 32.46 7.73 38.42
C TRP A 4 31.67 8.09 37.15
N PRO A 5 32.19 7.80 35.94
CA PRO A 5 31.40 7.91 34.73
C PRO A 5 30.44 6.71 34.65
N PHE A 6 29.15 7.00 34.47
CA PHE A 6 28.15 5.98 34.14
C PHE A 6 27.91 6.05 32.63
N GLU A 7 27.93 4.91 31.94
CA GLU A 7 27.50 4.85 30.55
C GLU A 7 25.97 4.83 30.48
N LEU A 8 25.39 5.88 29.92
CA LEU A 8 23.97 5.94 29.60
C LEU A 8 23.77 5.38 28.19
N GLN A 9 23.18 4.19 28.08
CA GLN A 9 22.72 3.65 26.81
C GLN A 9 21.24 4.01 26.62
N LEU A 10 20.97 4.98 25.74
CA LEU A 10 19.62 5.36 25.37
C LEU A 10 19.20 4.58 24.11
N GLN A 11 18.19 3.73 24.24
CA GLN A 11 17.55 3.05 23.11
C GLN A 11 16.21 3.73 22.84
N ALA A 12 16.08 4.39 21.69
CA ALA A 12 14.81 4.92 21.22
C ALA A 12 14.23 3.95 20.18
N THR A 13 13.07 3.38 20.46
CA THR A 13 12.29 2.61 19.49
C THR A 13 11.29 3.52 18.79
N GLU A 14 11.03 3.24 17.52
CA GLU A 14 9.98 3.93 16.78
C GLU A 14 8.60 3.62 17.39
N PRO A 15 7.72 4.63 17.58
CA PRO A 15 6.39 4.39 18.14
C PRO A 15 5.52 3.57 17.18
N GLU A 16 4.57 2.83 17.74
CA GLU A 16 3.54 2.15 16.95
C GLU A 16 2.64 3.18 16.25
N PRO A 17 2.20 2.91 15.01
CA PRO A 17 1.25 3.77 14.30
C PRO A 17 -0.07 3.92 15.05
N ASP A 18 -0.73 5.07 14.89
CA ASP A 18 -2.05 5.34 15.48
C ASP A 18 -3.16 4.51 14.81
N ASP A 19 -3.07 4.27 13.48
CA ASP A 19 -4.05 3.48 12.74
C ASP A 19 -3.49 2.92 11.40
N HIS A 20 -4.25 2.05 10.74
CA HIS A 20 -3.92 1.40 9.47
C HIS A 20 -4.93 1.75 8.36
N ILE A 21 -4.44 2.19 7.20
CA ILE A 21 -5.25 2.49 6.02
C ILE A 21 -4.91 1.48 4.91
N THR A 22 -5.91 0.73 4.44
CA THR A 22 -5.74 -0.19 3.30
C THR A 22 -6.45 0.37 2.07
N ILE A 23 -5.74 0.44 0.94
CA ILE A 23 -6.27 0.95 -0.32
C ILE A 23 -6.12 -0.12 -1.40
N GLU A 24 -7.24 -0.52 -2.00
CA GLU A 24 -7.27 -1.47 -3.10
C GLU A 24 -7.32 -0.74 -4.44
N ALA A 25 -6.37 -1.05 -5.34
CA ALA A 25 -6.34 -0.47 -6.68
C ALA A 25 -5.94 -1.49 -7.73
N HIS A 26 -6.57 -1.41 -8.90
CA HIS A 26 -6.13 -2.16 -10.08
C HIS A 26 -4.83 -1.54 -10.64
N LEU A 27 -4.02 -2.35 -11.32
CA LEU A 27 -2.81 -1.86 -11.96
C LEU A 27 -3.13 -0.67 -12.90
N LYS A 28 -2.31 0.38 -12.85
CA LYS A 28 -2.44 1.62 -13.63
C LYS A 28 -3.71 2.43 -13.34
N THR A 29 -4.44 2.09 -12.27
CA THR A 29 -5.61 2.84 -11.82
C THR A 29 -5.29 3.49 -10.47
N THR A 30 -5.71 4.73 -10.27
CA THR A 30 -5.57 5.40 -8.96
C THR A 30 -6.81 5.15 -8.12
N ALA A 31 -6.62 4.68 -6.88
CA ALA A 31 -7.67 4.64 -5.87
C ALA A 31 -7.37 5.67 -4.77
N THR A 32 -8.40 6.27 -4.22
CA THR A 32 -8.29 7.33 -3.20
C THR A 32 -9.26 7.04 -2.06
N VAL A 33 -8.78 7.20 -0.83
CA VAL A 33 -9.59 7.15 0.39
C VAL A 33 -9.54 8.53 1.05
N ASN A 34 -10.70 8.99 1.50
CA ASN A 34 -10.83 10.25 2.21
C ASN A 34 -11.18 10.00 3.67
N PHE A 35 -10.58 10.77 4.57
CA PHE A 35 -10.98 10.82 5.98
C PHE A 35 -10.90 12.26 6.48
N LYS A 36 -11.58 12.54 7.59
CA LYS A 36 -11.51 13.84 8.25
C LYS A 36 -10.73 13.72 9.55
N LEU A 37 -9.89 14.71 9.82
CA LEU A 37 -9.11 14.81 11.04
C LEU A 37 -9.39 16.14 11.75
N VAL A 38 -9.52 16.09 13.07
CA VAL A 38 -9.67 17.27 13.93
C VAL A 38 -8.42 17.44 14.79
N ASN A 39 -8.12 18.68 15.12
CA ASN A 39 -7.11 19.03 16.09
C ASN A 39 -7.56 18.58 17.49
N ARG A 40 -6.58 18.33 18.37
CA ARG A 40 -6.82 18.09 19.81
C ARG A 40 -7.36 19.34 20.52
N PHE A 41 -6.99 20.53 20.02
CA PHE A 41 -7.35 21.81 20.60
C PHE A 41 -8.52 22.48 19.87
N SER A 42 -9.19 23.41 20.54
CA SER A 42 -10.33 24.16 19.99
C SER A 42 -9.92 25.32 19.05
N ALA A 43 -8.70 25.31 18.52
CA ALA A 43 -8.18 26.31 17.60
C ALA A 43 -7.70 25.68 16.28
N PHE A 44 -7.75 26.46 15.19
CA PHE A 44 -7.12 26.08 13.94
C PHE A 44 -5.60 26.11 14.07
N THR A 45 -4.93 25.05 13.64
CA THR A 45 -3.47 24.93 13.75
C THR A 45 -2.85 24.52 12.42
N PRO A 46 -1.72 25.13 12.00
CA PRO A 46 -1.01 24.68 10.82
C PRO A 46 -0.57 23.22 10.92
N PHE A 47 -0.75 22.46 9.85
CA PHE A 47 -0.25 21.09 9.75
C PHE A 47 0.63 20.88 8.52
N GLN A 48 1.42 19.80 8.56
CA GLN A 48 2.11 19.20 7.44
C GLN A 48 1.74 17.72 7.34
N ALA A 49 1.52 17.23 6.13
CA ALA A 49 1.19 15.84 5.83
C ALA A 49 2.16 15.31 4.78
N PHE A 50 2.86 14.22 5.10
CA PHE A 50 3.86 13.64 4.21
C PHE A 50 4.04 12.14 4.47
N PHE A 51 4.52 11.45 3.46
CA PHE A 51 5.00 10.08 3.58
C PHE A 51 6.48 10.06 3.95
N SER A 52 6.89 9.09 4.78
CA SER A 52 8.29 8.87 5.11
C SER A 52 9.13 8.47 3.88
N THR A 53 10.45 8.69 3.93
CA THR A 53 11.33 8.47 2.77
C THR A 53 11.46 7.02 2.32
N ASP A 54 11.12 6.07 3.19
CA ASP A 54 11.06 4.63 2.93
C ASP A 54 9.70 4.18 2.36
N SER A 55 8.73 5.09 2.29
CA SER A 55 7.40 4.80 1.74
C SER A 55 7.41 4.61 0.23
N ALA A 56 6.46 3.80 -0.26
CA ALA A 56 6.22 3.62 -1.68
C ALA A 56 5.88 4.95 -2.39
N LEU A 57 6.60 5.25 -3.48
CA LEU A 57 6.36 6.44 -4.32
C LEU A 57 4.99 6.45 -5.03
N THR A 58 4.28 5.31 -5.03
CA THR A 58 2.93 5.19 -5.56
C THR A 58 1.87 5.71 -4.59
N LEU A 59 2.25 6.08 -3.37
CA LEU A 59 1.37 6.66 -2.35
C LEU A 59 1.51 8.19 -2.34
N SER A 60 0.39 8.89 -2.21
CA SER A 60 0.37 10.34 -2.09
C SER A 60 -0.74 10.81 -1.16
N VAL A 61 -0.55 11.98 -0.54
CA VAL A 61 -1.52 12.61 0.37
C VAL A 61 -1.82 14.03 -0.10
N SER A 62 -3.07 14.44 0.04
CA SER A 62 -3.53 15.80 -0.25
C SER A 62 -4.55 16.24 0.80
N PRO A 63 -4.49 17.50 1.28
CA PRO A 63 -3.42 18.47 1.05
C PRO A 63 -2.13 18.14 1.85
N PRO A 64 -0.93 18.52 1.35
CA PRO A 64 0.34 18.29 2.06
C PRO A 64 0.59 19.28 3.20
N SER A 65 -0.12 20.41 3.22
CA SER A 65 -0.08 21.39 4.31
C SER A 65 -1.35 22.23 4.31
N GLY A 66 -1.65 22.87 5.43
CA GLY A 66 -2.84 23.70 5.58
C GLY A 66 -3.17 23.97 7.04
N LEU A 67 -4.45 24.22 7.32
CA LEU A 67 -4.97 24.40 8.67
C LEU A 67 -5.84 23.20 9.08
N LEU A 68 -5.54 22.65 10.25
CA LEU A 68 -6.30 21.56 10.85
C LEU A 68 -7.47 22.16 11.64
N ALA A 69 -8.67 21.67 11.38
CA ALA A 69 -9.88 22.18 11.99
C ALA A 69 -9.91 21.88 13.50
N PRO A 70 -10.48 22.76 14.33
CA PRO A 70 -10.50 22.61 15.78
C PRO A 70 -11.34 21.41 16.23
N ALA A 71 -11.09 20.95 17.46
CA ALA A 71 -11.95 19.98 18.13
C ALA A 71 -13.42 20.44 18.14
N GLY A 72 -14.34 19.53 17.82
CA GLY A 72 -15.78 19.81 17.75
C GLY A 72 -16.28 20.42 16.43
N SER A 73 -15.41 20.59 15.43
CA SER A 73 -15.79 20.91 14.05
C SER A 73 -16.02 19.65 13.20
N GLU A 74 -16.39 19.82 11.93
CA GLU A 74 -16.49 18.69 10.99
C GLU A 74 -15.14 18.02 10.69
N GLY A 75 -14.00 18.68 10.95
CA GLY A 75 -12.67 18.19 10.60
C GLY A 75 -12.15 18.65 9.23
N THR A 76 -10.84 18.60 9.05
CA THR A 76 -10.15 18.83 7.77
C THR A 76 -10.09 17.52 7.00
N GLU A 77 -10.51 17.52 5.75
CA GLU A 77 -10.46 16.34 4.88
C GLU A 77 -9.05 16.09 4.33
N PHE A 78 -8.63 14.84 4.39
CA PHE A 78 -7.39 14.32 3.81
C PHE A 78 -7.73 13.22 2.82
N SER A 79 -7.14 13.29 1.64
CA SER A 79 -7.20 12.28 0.59
C SER A 79 -5.87 11.55 0.50
N VAL A 80 -5.89 10.24 0.72
CA VAL A 80 -4.74 9.36 0.51
C VAL A 80 -4.97 8.57 -0.76
N SER A 81 -4.03 8.65 -1.71
CA SER A 81 -4.14 8.02 -3.02
C SER A 81 -3.07 6.96 -3.23
N PHE A 82 -3.43 5.91 -3.94
CA PHE A 82 -2.57 4.81 -4.33
C PHE A 82 -2.66 4.58 -5.85
N SER A 83 -1.51 4.68 -6.53
CA SER A 83 -1.39 4.54 -7.99
C SER A 83 -0.37 3.46 -8.37
N PRO A 84 -0.72 2.16 -8.29
CA PRO A 84 0.18 1.06 -8.61
C PRO A 84 0.61 1.07 -10.08
N GLN A 85 1.93 1.13 -10.31
CA GLN A 85 2.52 1.08 -11.66
C GLN A 85 2.96 -0.33 -12.07
N GLU A 86 3.45 -1.13 -11.11
CA GLU A 86 4.05 -2.45 -11.34
C GLU A 86 3.50 -3.49 -10.33
N TYR A 87 3.38 -4.74 -10.76
CA TYR A 87 3.07 -5.87 -9.87
C TYR A 87 4.31 -6.27 -9.03
N GLY A 88 4.08 -6.80 -7.83
CA GLY A 88 5.08 -7.58 -7.10
C GLY A 88 5.94 -6.84 -6.06
N LYS A 89 5.83 -5.50 -5.96
CA LYS A 89 6.40 -4.75 -4.83
C LYS A 89 5.32 -4.54 -3.78
N LEU A 90 5.64 -4.81 -2.51
CA LEU A 90 4.78 -4.41 -1.39
C LEU A 90 4.70 -2.88 -1.39
N GLN A 91 3.52 -2.33 -1.62
CA GLN A 91 3.31 -0.89 -1.65
C GLN A 91 2.84 -0.45 -0.28
N ARG A 92 3.78 -0.24 0.64
CA ARG A 92 3.51 0.22 2.01
C ARG A 92 4.19 1.57 2.24
N GLY A 93 3.64 2.37 3.14
CA GLY A 93 4.24 3.63 3.55
C GLY A 93 3.63 4.17 4.82
N ARG A 94 4.41 4.96 5.56
CA ARG A 94 3.95 5.64 6.76
C ARG A 94 3.60 7.08 6.44
N LEU A 95 2.33 7.41 6.64
CA LEU A 95 1.81 8.77 6.53
C LEU A 95 1.91 9.45 7.90
N THR A 96 2.59 10.58 7.95
CA THR A 96 2.65 11.45 9.12
C THR A 96 1.87 12.73 8.84
N ILE A 97 0.90 13.03 9.70
CA ILE A 97 0.25 14.34 9.76
C ILE A 97 0.67 14.96 11.07
N GLN A 98 1.33 16.12 11.03
CA GLN A 98 1.86 16.75 12.22
C GLN A 98 1.51 18.23 12.30
N THR A 99 1.25 18.68 13.52
CA THR A 99 1.17 20.07 13.95
C THR A 99 2.34 20.33 14.90
N GLU A 100 2.46 21.55 15.43
CA GLU A 100 3.47 21.87 16.45
C GLU A 100 3.31 21.05 17.74
N GLU A 101 2.07 20.67 18.07
CA GLU A 101 1.72 20.06 19.36
C GLU A 101 1.37 18.56 19.28
N THR A 102 1.01 18.08 18.10
CA THR A 102 0.49 16.71 17.94
C THR A 102 0.90 16.12 16.60
N VAL A 103 1.24 14.83 16.63
CA VAL A 103 1.59 14.02 15.48
C VAL A 103 0.62 12.84 15.42
N TRP A 104 0.13 12.55 14.21
CA TRP A 104 -0.64 11.36 13.88
C TRP A 104 0.12 10.57 12.82
N THR A 105 0.22 9.27 13.03
CA THR A 105 0.95 8.34 12.18
C THR A 105 0.01 7.24 11.71
N TYR A 106 -0.01 7.02 10.39
CA TYR A 106 -0.84 6.01 9.77
C TYR A 106 0.01 5.08 8.94
N GLU A 107 -0.26 3.79 9.06
CA GLU A 107 0.34 2.79 8.19
C GLU A 107 -0.54 2.56 6.97
N VAL A 108 -0.05 2.93 5.79
CA VAL A 108 -0.81 2.86 4.55
C VAL A 108 -0.32 1.67 3.72
N THR A 109 -1.22 0.75 3.40
CA THR A 109 -0.92 -0.42 2.56
C THR A 109 -1.77 -0.40 1.30
N GLY A 110 -1.10 -0.30 0.15
CA GLY A 110 -1.68 -0.51 -1.17
C GLY A 110 -1.71 -1.99 -1.53
N THR A 111 -2.88 -2.50 -1.91
CA THR A 111 -3.05 -3.89 -2.33
C THR A 111 -3.76 -3.98 -3.68
N ASN A 112 -3.48 -5.07 -4.40
CA ASN A 112 -4.19 -5.39 -5.63
C ASN A 112 -5.45 -6.19 -5.29
N PRO A 113 -6.58 -5.94 -5.98
CA PRO A 113 -7.79 -6.71 -5.76
C PRO A 113 -7.53 -8.20 -6.00
N ARG A 114 -8.02 -9.05 -5.10
CA ARG A 114 -7.86 -10.49 -5.23
C ARG A 114 -8.69 -10.97 -6.41
N THR A 115 -8.03 -11.47 -7.45
CA THR A 115 -8.69 -12.23 -8.51
C THR A 115 -9.17 -13.56 -7.94
N GLU A 116 -10.47 -13.74 -7.76
CA GLU A 116 -11.03 -15.05 -7.50
C GLU A 116 -10.76 -15.95 -8.73
N VAL A 117 -10.00 -17.04 -8.54
CA VAL A 117 -9.86 -18.06 -9.58
C VAL A 117 -11.24 -18.64 -9.86
N PRO A 118 -11.76 -18.57 -11.10
CA PRO A 118 -13.07 -19.12 -11.41
C PRO A 118 -13.03 -20.64 -11.19
N ARG A 119 -13.74 -21.13 -10.18
CA ARG A 119 -13.67 -22.54 -9.76
C ARG A 119 -14.27 -23.53 -10.77
N ASN A 120 -14.91 -23.03 -11.84
CA ASN A 120 -15.69 -23.82 -12.79
C ASN A 120 -15.41 -23.49 -14.27
N ILE A 121 -14.18 -23.10 -14.65
CA ILE A 121 -13.84 -23.01 -16.08
C ILE A 121 -13.43 -24.41 -16.58
N ARG A 122 -14.28 -25.03 -17.40
CA ARG A 122 -13.83 -26.12 -18.29
C ARG A 122 -12.79 -25.53 -19.23
N ALA A 123 -11.60 -26.12 -19.29
CA ALA A 123 -10.59 -25.73 -20.27
C ALA A 123 -11.21 -25.78 -21.68
N VAL A 124 -11.28 -24.64 -22.35
CA VAL A 124 -11.77 -24.53 -23.74
C VAL A 124 -10.73 -25.03 -24.74
N VAL A 125 -9.46 -25.09 -24.31
CA VAL A 125 -8.35 -25.54 -25.16
C VAL A 125 -8.07 -27.01 -24.88
N ASP A 126 -8.50 -27.86 -25.80
CA ASP A 126 -8.06 -29.24 -25.87
C ASP A 126 -6.68 -29.29 -26.53
N THR A 127 -5.64 -29.58 -25.76
CA THR A 127 -4.26 -29.75 -26.24
C THR A 127 -3.99 -31.17 -26.76
N ARG A 128 -5.01 -32.02 -26.86
CA ARG A 128 -4.86 -33.36 -27.44
C ARG A 128 -4.90 -33.26 -28.96
N LEU A 129 -3.89 -33.87 -29.59
CA LEU A 129 -3.90 -34.08 -31.03
C LEU A 129 -5.12 -34.95 -31.38
N PRO A 130 -5.92 -34.58 -32.39
CA PRO A 130 -7.01 -35.43 -32.86
C PRO A 130 -6.47 -36.82 -33.23
N ALA A 131 -7.19 -37.87 -32.86
CA ALA A 131 -6.77 -39.27 -33.09
C ALA A 131 -6.45 -39.60 -34.56
N GLU A 132 -7.00 -38.82 -35.49
CA GLU A 132 -6.69 -38.88 -36.92
C GLU A 132 -5.21 -38.52 -37.21
N VAL A 133 -4.68 -37.49 -36.53
CA VAL A 133 -3.29 -37.04 -36.67
C VAL A 133 -2.32 -38.02 -35.99
N GLU A 134 -2.69 -38.59 -34.85
CA GLU A 134 -1.90 -39.64 -34.19
C GLU A 134 -1.74 -40.90 -35.08
N ARG A 135 -2.81 -41.29 -35.78
CA ARG A 135 -2.79 -42.44 -36.71
C ARG A 135 -1.95 -42.17 -37.96
N ALA A 136 -1.92 -40.93 -38.43
CA ALA A 136 -1.08 -40.52 -39.56
C ALA A 136 0.42 -40.51 -39.20
N LEU A 137 0.76 -40.10 -37.96
CA LEU A 137 2.15 -40.04 -37.49
C LEU A 137 2.72 -41.41 -37.10
N GLY A 138 1.87 -42.37 -36.70
CA GLY A 138 2.30 -43.72 -36.32
C GLY A 138 2.81 -44.60 -37.47
N ARG A 139 2.72 -44.17 -38.74
CA ARG A 139 3.02 -45.01 -39.91
C ARG A 139 4.36 -44.77 -40.60
N GLN A 140 5.24 -43.93 -40.04
CA GLN A 140 6.58 -43.71 -40.63
C GLN A 140 7.69 -44.28 -39.74
N ARG A 141 7.70 -45.62 -39.63
CA ARG A 141 8.92 -46.40 -39.41
C ARG A 141 8.97 -47.49 -40.46
N VAL A 142 9.41 -47.12 -41.66
CA VAL A 142 10.01 -48.08 -42.59
C VAL A 142 11.48 -47.70 -42.66
N GLY A 143 12.31 -48.60 -42.15
CA GLY A 143 13.76 -48.46 -42.21
C GLY A 143 14.24 -48.56 -43.64
N ASN A 144 15.32 -47.84 -43.95
CA ASN A 144 16.22 -48.22 -45.02
C ASN A 144 17.54 -48.62 -44.37
N ALA A 145 17.89 -49.88 -44.59
CA ALA A 145 19.27 -50.33 -44.69
C ALA A 145 19.90 -49.78 -45.97
#